data_AF-A0A391P3Q6-F1
#
_entry.id   AF-A0A391P3Q6-F1
#
_cell.length_a   1.000
_cell.length_b   1.000
_cell.length_c   1.000
_cell.angle_alpha   90.00
_cell.angle_beta   90.00
_cell.angle_gamma   90.00
#
_symmetry.space_group_name_H-M   'P 1'
#
loop_
_entity.id
_entity.type
_entity.pdbx_description
1 polymer ?
#
loop_
_entity_poly.entity_id
_entity_poly.type
_entity_poly.pdbx_seq_one_letter_code
_entity_poly.pdbx_strand_id
1 'polypeptide(L)' 'MTVYAIEGDWDREKVVLMSFPDEQSFGDWANSPEYQEISVDRRAGSDAVVVLVKGIGAP' A
#
# COMPACT_ATOMS: atom_id res chain seq x y z
N MET A 1 5.87 -5.18 -15.34
CA MET A 1 4.49 -5.13 -14.83
C MET A 1 3.91 -3.82 -15.32
N THR A 2 2.96 -3.84 -16.24
CA THR A 2 2.37 -2.64 -16.82
C THR A 2 0.98 -2.45 -16.23
N VAL A 3 0.68 -1.23 -15.77
CA VAL A 3 -0.64 -0.87 -15.25
C VAL A 3 -1.42 -0.18 -16.36
N TYR A 4 -2.63 -0.66 -16.64
CA TYR A 4 -3.54 -0.05 -17.59
C TYR A 4 -4.81 0.39 -16.87
N ALA A 5 -5.16 1.68 -16.98
CA ALA A 5 -6.46 2.15 -16.54
C ALA A 5 -7.53 1.67 -17.51
N ILE A 6 -8.57 1.01 -16.99
CA ILE A 6 -9.74 0.61 -17.79
C ILE A 6 -10.73 1.78 -17.89
N GLU A 7 -10.86 2.56 -16.81
CA GLU A 7 -11.66 3.79 -16.74
C GLU A 7 -10.91 4.83 -15.88
N GLY A 8 -10.99 6.11 -16.27
CA GLY A 8 -10.31 7.23 -15.60
C GLY A 8 -8.82 7.35 -15.92
N ASP A 9 -8.20 8.40 -15.39
CA ASP A 9 -6.76 8.65 -15.54
C ASP A 9 -5.98 8.02 -14.39
N TRP A 10 -4.84 7.41 -14.71
CA TRP A 10 -3.91 6.84 -13.73
C TRP A 10 -2.50 7.35 -14.00
N ASP A 11 -1.98 8.14 -13.06
CA ASP A 11 -0.68 8.83 -13.16
C ASP A 11 0.45 8.09 -12.41
N ARG A 12 0.27 6.81 -12.07
CA ARG A 12 1.28 5.99 -11.38
C ARG A 12 1.78 4.85 -12.24
N GLU A 13 3.01 4.44 -12.00
CA GLU A 13 3.66 3.38 -12.79
C GLU A 13 3.55 1.99 -12.16
N LYS A 14 3.14 1.92 -10.88
CA LYS A 14 3.14 0.69 -10.09
C LYS A 14 1.96 0.65 -9.13
N VAL A 15 1.45 -0.56 -8.89
CA VAL A 15 0.45 -0.87 -7.85
C VAL A 15 1.02 -1.96 -6.96
N VAL A 16 0.84 -1.82 -5.64
CA VAL A 16 1.16 -2.84 -4.64
C VAL A 16 -0.10 -3.09 -3.84
N LEU A 17 -0.52 -4.36 -3.77
CA LEU A 17 -1.64 -4.79 -2.93
C LEU A 17 -1.11 -5.71 -1.82
N MET A 18 -1.43 -5.37 -0.58
CA MET A 18 -1.09 -6.15 0.60
C MET A 18 -2.37 -6.50 1.34
N SER A 19 -2.47 -7.73 1.83
CA SER A 19 -3.57 -8.18 2.68
C SER A 19 -3.05 -8.45 4.07
N PHE A 20 -3.78 -7.97 5.06
CA PHE A 20 -3.53 -8.23 6.48
C PHE A 20 -4.72 -8.99 7.07
N PRO A 21 -4.53 -9.80 8.13
CA PRO A 21 -5.62 -10.47 8.82
C PRO A 21 -6.69 -9.50 9.34
N ASP A 22 -6.23 -8.37 9.90
CA ASP A 22 -7.06 -7.30 10.44
C ASP A 22 -6.32 -5.96 10.44
N GLU A 23 -7.02 -4.91 10.87
CA GLU A 23 -6.49 -3.55 10.95
C GLU A 23 -5.35 -3.43 11.98
N GLN A 24 -5.41 -4.17 13.08
CA GLN A 24 -4.36 -4.16 14.10
C GLN A 24 -3.04 -4.70 13.53
N SER A 25 -3.10 -5.81 12.79
CA SER A 25 -1.94 -6.42 12.14
C SER A 25 -1.27 -5.47 11.16
N PHE A 26 -2.06 -4.67 10.42
CA PHE A 26 -1.51 -3.59 9.60
C PHE A 26 -0.83 -2.51 10.46
N GLY A 27 -1.48 -2.09 11.54
CA GLY A 27 -0.92 -1.09 12.46
C GLY A 27 0.41 -1.51 13.08
N ASP A 28 0.50 -2.75 13.55
CA ASP A 28 1.71 -3.31 14.16
C ASP A 28 2.86 -3.37 13.16
N TRP A 29 2.58 -3.81 11.92
CA TRP A 29 3.58 -3.82 10.85
C TRP A 29 3.99 -2.42 10.40
N ALA A 30 3.02 -1.53 10.13
CA ALA A 30 3.28 -0.20 9.59
C ALA A 30 4.06 0.67 10.58
N ASN A 31 3.88 0.46 11.88
CA ASN A 31 4.59 1.20 12.94
C ASN A 31 5.81 0.46 13.49
N SER A 32 6.15 -0.72 12.95
CA SER A 32 7.28 -1.49 13.45
C SER A 32 8.61 -0.75 13.18
N PRO A 33 9.59 -0.80 14.11
CA PRO A 33 10.90 -0.19 13.89
C PRO A 33 11.57 -0.67 12.60
N GLU A 34 11.43 -1.96 12.29
CA GLU A 34 12.03 -2.61 11.13
C GLU A 34 11.43 -2.07 9.83
N TYR A 35 10.10 -1.90 9.77
CA TYR A 35 9.45 -1.31 8.59
C TYR A 35 9.78 0.19 8.47
N GLN A 36 9.80 0.91 9.59
CA GLN A 36 10.11 2.33 9.59
C GLN A 36 11.52 2.61 9.07
N GLU A 37 12.51 1.81 9.46
CA GLU A 37 13.90 1.90 8.98
C GLU A 37 13.97 1.84 7.45
N ILE A 38 13.36 0.82 6.83
CA ILE A 38 13.43 0.64 5.37
C ILE A 38 12.48 1.57 4.59
N SER A 39 11.43 2.08 5.24
CA SER A 39 10.44 2.93 4.57
C SER A 39 10.99 4.31 4.17
N VAL A 40 12.14 4.71 4.72
CA VAL A 40 12.85 5.95 4.36
C VAL A 40 13.22 5.95 2.88
N ASP A 41 13.81 4.87 2.37
CA ASP A 41 14.24 4.78 0.98
C ASP A 41 13.06 4.84 0.02
N ARG A 42 11.93 4.22 0.37
CA ARG A 42 10.69 4.30 -0.41
C ARG A 42 10.19 5.73 -0.55
N ARG A 43 10.19 6.50 0.56
CA ARG A 43 9.76 7.90 0.55
C ARG A 43 10.73 8.79 -0.22
N ALA A 44 12.03 8.52 -0.13
CA ALA A 44 13.04 9.26 -0.88
C ALA A 44 13.01 8.95 -2.39
N GLY A 45 12.66 7.71 -2.76
CA GLY A 45 12.68 7.24 -4.14
C GLY A 45 11.35 7.36 -4.89
N SER A 46 10.24 7.67 -4.22
CA SER A 46 8.93 7.73 -4.87
C SER A 46 7.88 8.53 -4.09
N ASP A 47 7.06 9.28 -4.83
CA ASP A 47 5.77 9.74 -4.35
C ASP A 47 4.73 8.63 -4.55
N ALA A 48 4.01 8.31 -3.47
CA ALA A 48 3.03 7.22 -3.48
C ALA A 48 1.79 7.60 -2.67
N VAL A 49 0.64 7.18 -3.19
CA VAL A 49 -0.62 7.19 -2.45
C VAL A 49 -0.76 5.85 -1.74
N VAL A 50 -0.90 5.87 -0.41
CA VAL A 50 -1.10 4.67 0.41
C VAL A 50 -2.47 4.76 1.07
N VAL A 51 -3.31 3.76 0.83
CA VAL A 51 -4.67 3.70 1.38
C VAL A 51 -4.86 2.38 2.13
N LEU A 52 -5.40 2.47 3.34
CA LEU A 52 -5.91 1.31 4.06
C LEU A 52 -7.40 1.18 3.77
N VAL A 53 -7.81 0.01 3.29
CA VAL A 53 -9.21 -0.26 2.92
C VAL A 53 -9.75 -1.38 3.79
N LYS A 54 -10.94 -1.19 4.36
CA LYS A 54 -11.65 -2.24 5.09
C LYS A 54 -12.29 -3.21 4.09
N GLY A 55 -11.93 -4.49 4.20
CA GLY A 55 -12.54 -5.55 3.41
C GLY A 55 -14.04 -5.68 3.71
N ILE A 56 -14.84 -5.95 2.68
CA ILE A 56 -16.31 -6.05 2.79
C ILE A 56 -16.82 -7.44 3.22
N GLY A 57 -15.92 -8.36 3.61
CA GLY A 57 -16.26 -9.77 3.87
C GLY A 57 -16.61 -10.52 2.58
N ALA A 58 -16.63 -11.86 2.65
CA ALA A 58 -17.36 -12.63 1.64
C ALA A 58 -18.87 -12.43 1.90
N PRO A 59 -19.71 -12.37 0.84
CA PRO A 59 -21.16 -12.41 1.02
C PRO A 59 -21.61 -13.66 1.80
#